data_AF-A0A1H7WJ53-F1
#
_entry.id   AF-A0A1H7WJ53-F1
#
_cell.length_a   1.000
_cell.length_b   1.000
_cell.length_c   1.000
_cell.angle_alpha   90.00
_cell.angle_beta   90.00
_cell.angle_gamma   90.00
#
_symmetry.space_group_name_H-M   'P 1'
#
loop_
_entity.id
_entity.type
_entity.pdbx_description
1 polymer ?
#
loop_
_entity_poly.entity_id
_entity_poly.type
_entity_poly.pdbx_seq_one_letter_code
_entity_poly.pdbx_strand_id
1 'polypeptide(L)'
;MQWASVQDDQRWSWTVSFSDPAGTRKDLSHERVLEGLTRLVYGDHSSSTGFQLLAVQQWFTEPTEARRELKLSAPDKSLICQHALYEKTVFPTGENLFGTKLDLFEDQRPDAHSTEA
;
A
#
# COMPACT_ATOMS: atom_id res chain seq x y z
N MET A 1 -2.11 -14.47 29.37
CA MET A 1 -1.36 -14.20 28.12
C MET A 1 0.00 -13.65 28.52
N GLN A 2 1.07 -14.39 28.24
CA GLN A 2 2.43 -14.00 28.59
C GLN A 2 3.05 -13.34 27.35
N TRP A 3 3.37 -12.04 27.44
CA TRP A 3 4.03 -11.33 26.36
C TRP A 3 5.52 -11.67 26.42
N ALA A 4 6.10 -12.13 25.32
CA ALA A 4 7.54 -12.33 25.23
C ALA A 4 8.25 -10.97 25.33
N SER A 5 9.16 -10.83 26.30
CA SER A 5 10.03 -9.66 26.42
C SER A 5 11.14 -9.79 25.38
N VAL A 6 11.23 -8.78 24.52
CA VAL A 6 12.37 -8.59 23.60
C VAL A 6 13.59 -8.32 24.45
N GLN A 7 14.69 -9.04 24.21
CA GLN A 7 15.98 -8.72 24.83
C GLN A 7 16.58 -7.46 24.20
N ASP A 8 17.51 -6.78 24.88
CA ASP A 8 18.04 -5.47 24.45
C ASP A 8 18.68 -5.47 23.05
N ASP A 9 19.05 -6.65 22.52
CA ASP A 9 19.62 -6.88 21.20
C ASP A 9 18.61 -7.43 20.17
N GLN A 10 17.41 -7.78 20.61
CA GLN A 10 16.35 -8.26 19.75
C GLN A 10 15.49 -7.10 19.25
N ARG A 11 15.00 -7.20 18.02
CA ARG A 11 14.03 -6.27 17.45
C ARG A 11 12.88 -7.09 16.90
N TRP A 12 11.65 -6.70 17.21
CA TRP A 12 10.49 -7.24 16.51
C TRP A 12 10.57 -6.83 15.04
N SER A 13 10.66 -7.81 14.15
CA SER A 13 10.49 -7.63 12.71
C SER A 13 9.32 -8.47 12.24
N TRP A 14 8.51 -7.93 11.34
CA TRP A 14 7.46 -8.64 10.64
C TRP A 14 7.59 -8.40 9.14
N THR A 15 6.92 -9.23 8.34
CA THR A 15 6.92 -9.15 6.88
C THR A 15 5.50 -9.01 6.38
N VAL A 16 5.27 -8.14 5.39
CA VAL A 16 3.98 -8.05 4.67
C VAL A 16 4.15 -8.66 3.29
N SER A 17 3.33 -9.67 2.99
CA SER A 17 3.20 -10.23 1.65
C SER A 17 2.01 -9.59 0.93
N PHE A 18 2.19 -9.26 -0.35
CA PHE A 18 1.10 -8.88 -1.24
C PHE A 18 1.38 -9.31 -2.67
N SER A 19 0.35 -9.27 -3.51
CA SER A 19 0.51 -9.52 -4.95
C SER A 19 0.31 -8.21 -5.70
N ASP A 20 1.18 -7.93 -6.66
CA ASP A 20 0.95 -6.84 -7.60
C ASP A 20 -0.18 -7.19 -8.61
N PRO A 21 -0.65 -6.23 -9.42
CA PRO A 21 -1.70 -6.51 -10.41
C PRO A 21 -1.31 -7.54 -11.48
N ALA A 22 -0.03 -7.85 -11.67
CA ALA A 22 0.44 -8.92 -12.54
C ALA A 22 0.42 -10.29 -11.85
N GLY A 23 -0.05 -10.37 -10.60
CA GLY A 23 -0.10 -11.59 -9.80
C GLY A 23 1.25 -11.97 -9.18
N THR A 24 2.28 -11.14 -9.31
CA THR A 24 3.59 -11.43 -8.74
C THR A 24 3.56 -11.17 -7.24
N ARG A 25 3.87 -12.21 -6.45
CA ARG A 25 4.00 -12.08 -5.01
C ARG A 25 5.26 -11.30 -4.65
N LYS A 26 5.11 -10.34 -3.74
CA LYS A 26 6.17 -9.53 -3.16
C LYS A 26 6.09 -9.61 -1.64
N ASP A 27 7.26 -9.64 -1.01
CA ASP A 27 7.39 -9.60 0.44
C ASP A 27 8.17 -8.32 0.82
N LEU A 28 7.65 -7.59 1.81
CA LEU A 28 8.25 -6.37 2.34
C LEU A 28 8.67 -6.58 3.79
N SER A 29 9.93 -6.28 4.10
CA SER A 29 10.39 -6.25 5.49
C SER A 29 9.75 -5.10 6.25
N HIS A 30 9.67 -5.24 7.58
CA HIS A 30 9.22 -4.21 8.50
C HIS A 30 9.87 -2.85 8.21
N GLU A 31 11.19 -2.82 8.04
CA GLU A 31 11.98 -1.62 7.81
C GLU A 31 11.60 -0.93 6.51
N ARG A 32 11.35 -1.70 5.44
CA ARG A 32 10.92 -1.15 4.15
C ARG A 32 9.53 -0.53 4.22
N VAL A 33 8.63 -1.16 4.97
CA VAL A 33 7.29 -0.58 5.19
C VAL A 33 7.39 0.71 6.01
N LEU A 34 8.23 0.76 7.04
CA LEU A 34 8.46 1.98 7.82
C LEU A 34 9.10 3.11 7.00
N GLU A 35 10.03 2.78 6.12
CA GLU A 35 10.65 3.74 5.21
C GLU A 35 9.60 4.32 4.25
N GLY A 36 8.77 3.47 3.64
CA GLY A 36 7.65 3.89 2.78
C GLY A 36 6.66 4.78 3.53
N LEU A 37 6.28 4.41 4.75
CA LEU A 37 5.43 5.22 5.63
C LEU A 37 6.06 6.58 5.95
N THR A 38 7.34 6.61 6.30
CA THR A 38 8.05 7.86 6.63
C THR A 38 8.05 8.82 5.46
N ARG A 39 8.28 8.33 4.24
CA ARG A 39 8.22 9.13 3.00
C ARG A 39 6.81 9.61 2.70
N LEU A 40 5.79 8.80 2.95
CA LEU A 40 4.39 9.23 2.79
C LEU A 40 3.99 10.30 3.81
N VAL A 41 4.45 10.20 5.05
CA VAL A 41 4.05 11.13 6.11
C VAL A 41 4.82 12.43 6.03
N TYR A 42 6.14 12.37 5.80
CA TYR A 42 7.04 13.52 5.88
C TYR A 42 7.63 13.96 4.53
N GLY A 43 7.25 13.31 3.43
CA GLY A 43 7.66 13.70 2.09
C GLY A 43 6.94 14.94 1.58
N ASP A 44 7.52 15.57 0.56
CA ASP A 44 6.92 16.69 -0.15
C ASP A 44 5.95 16.17 -1.22
N HIS A 45 4.65 16.39 -1.00
CA HIS A 45 3.59 15.93 -1.89
C HIS A 45 2.95 17.13 -2.59
N SER A 46 3.63 17.63 -3.62
CA SER A 46 3.26 18.83 -4.35
C SER A 46 2.02 18.68 -5.27
N SER A 47 1.10 17.76 -4.99
CA SER A 47 -0.05 17.43 -5.86
C SER A 47 -1.33 17.04 -5.11
N SER A 48 -2.44 16.90 -5.85
CA SER A 48 -3.80 16.56 -5.40
C SER A 48 -3.95 15.25 -4.60
N THR A 49 -2.85 14.51 -4.41
CA THR A 49 -2.76 13.30 -3.59
C THR A 49 -2.77 13.58 -2.08
N GLY A 50 -2.58 14.85 -1.66
CA GLY A 50 -2.52 15.24 -0.25
C GLY A 50 -3.72 14.78 0.60
N PHE A 51 -4.95 14.79 0.05
CA PHE A 51 -6.13 14.31 0.77
C PHE A 51 -6.14 12.79 1.02
N GLN A 52 -5.58 12.00 0.10
CA GLN A 52 -5.48 10.54 0.27
C GLN A 52 -4.44 10.17 1.32
N LEU A 53 -3.49 11.07 1.58
CA LEU A 53 -2.43 10.87 2.57
C LEU A 53 -2.85 11.25 3.99
N LEU A 54 -3.90 12.05 4.17
CA LEU A 54 -4.35 12.51 5.49
C LEU A 54 -4.69 11.34 6.43
N ALA A 55 -5.33 10.29 5.93
CA ALA A 55 -5.69 9.13 6.74
C ALA A 55 -4.45 8.35 7.21
N VAL A 56 -3.46 8.18 6.32
CA VAL A 56 -2.18 7.52 6.64
C VAL A 56 -1.35 8.38 7.60
N GLN A 57 -1.31 9.69 7.36
CA GLN A 57 -0.63 10.66 8.21
C GLN A 57 -1.21 10.66 9.62
N GLN A 58 -2.53 10.86 9.73
CA GLN A 58 -3.21 10.83 11.02
C GLN A 58 -2.93 9.50 11.74
N TRP A 59 -3.17 8.36 11.08
CA TRP A 59 -2.89 7.06 11.69
C TRP A 59 -1.45 6.93 12.20
N PHE A 60 -0.45 7.40 11.44
CA PHE A 60 0.96 7.27 11.80
C PHE A 60 1.40 8.26 12.89
N THR A 61 0.80 9.44 12.98
CA THR A 61 1.19 10.47 13.95
C THR A 61 0.41 10.40 15.26
N GLU A 62 -0.74 9.74 15.28
CA GLU A 62 -1.56 9.60 16.50
C GLU A 62 -0.86 8.75 17.57
N PRO A 63 -1.07 9.05 18.87
CA PRO A 63 -0.57 8.25 19.98
C PRO A 63 -1.02 6.78 19.90
N THR A 64 -0.24 5.86 20.47
CA THR A 64 -0.45 4.41 20.35
C THR A 64 -1.86 3.95 20.69
N GLU A 65 -2.50 4.54 21.70
CA GLU A 65 -3.86 4.17 22.12
C GLU A 65 -4.89 4.57 21.06
N ALA A 66 -4.89 5.83 20.63
CA ALA A 66 -5.77 6.33 19.56
C ALA A 66 -5.52 5.61 18.22
N ARG A 67 -4.25 5.32 17.90
CA ARG A 67 -3.86 4.60 16.68
C ARG A 67 -4.46 3.20 16.59
N ARG A 68 -4.63 2.49 17.72
CA ARG A 68 -5.21 1.14 17.74
C ARG A 68 -6.68 1.12 17.33
N GLU A 69 -7.38 2.23 17.52
CA GLU A 69 -8.79 2.40 17.16
C GLU A 69 -8.96 2.78 15.68
N LEU A 70 -7.91 3.34 15.06
CA LEU A 70 -7.88 3.73 13.66
C LEU A 70 -7.53 2.53 12.77
N LYS A 71 -8.41 2.23 11.80
CA LYS A 71 -8.18 1.19 10.80
C LYS A 71 -7.85 1.82 9.45
N LEU A 72 -6.67 1.50 8.93
CA LEU A 72 -6.33 1.81 7.55
C LEU A 72 -7.21 1.00 6.59
N SER A 73 -7.74 1.69 5.57
CA SER A 73 -8.49 1.07 4.49
C SER A 73 -7.58 0.23 3.59
N ALA A 74 -8.15 -0.60 2.70
CA ALA A 74 -7.36 -1.33 1.71
C ALA A 74 -6.58 -0.39 0.76
N PRO A 75 -7.15 0.73 0.29
CA PRO A 75 -6.40 1.76 -0.44
C PRO A 75 -5.19 2.32 0.30
N ASP A 76 -5.34 2.65 1.57
CA ASP A 76 -4.25 3.20 2.40
C ASP A 76 -3.09 2.20 2.51
N LYS A 77 -3.43 0.93 2.75
CA LYS A 77 -2.45 -0.17 2.82
C LYS A 77 -1.73 -0.37 1.48
N SER A 78 -2.47 -0.31 0.37
CA SER A 78 -1.90 -0.40 -0.97
C SER A 78 -0.94 0.75 -1.25
N LEU A 79 -1.32 1.99 -0.88
CA LEU A 79 -0.49 3.18 -1.02
C LEU A 79 0.84 3.05 -0.28
N ILE A 80 0.79 2.57 0.97
CA ILE A 80 1.98 2.28 1.79
C ILE A 80 2.90 1.27 1.10
N CYS A 81 2.34 0.15 0.63
CA CYS A 81 3.13 -0.92 -0.01
C CYS A 81 3.77 -0.44 -1.32
N GLN A 82 3.04 0.36 -2.11
CA GLN A 82 3.56 0.90 -3.36
C GLN A 82 4.67 1.91 -3.13
N HIS A 83 4.56 2.80 -2.16
CA HIS A 83 5.66 3.71 -1.81
C HIS A 83 6.87 2.98 -1.19
N ALA A 84 6.64 1.90 -0.43
CA ALA A 84 7.72 1.07 0.10
C ALA A 84 8.50 0.33 -1.01
N LEU A 85 7.83 -0.11 -2.09
CA LEU A 85 8.48 -0.81 -3.20
C LEU A 85 9.01 0.11 -4.30
N TYR A 86 8.23 1.11 -4.68
CA TYR A 86 8.40 1.87 -5.92
C TYR A 86 8.66 3.35 -5.68
N GLU A 87 8.62 3.79 -4.41
CA GLU A 87 8.81 5.19 -4.00
C GLU A 87 7.72 6.15 -4.53
N LYS A 88 6.70 5.62 -5.20
CA LYS A 88 5.56 6.32 -5.79
C LYS A 88 4.37 5.38 -5.96
N THR A 89 3.20 5.95 -6.20
CA THR A 89 2.03 5.20 -6.67
C THR A 89 2.22 4.80 -8.13
N VAL A 90 2.25 3.50 -8.41
CA VAL A 90 2.39 2.91 -9.75
C VAL A 90 1.07 2.35 -10.26
N PHE A 91 0.21 1.92 -9.34
CA PHE A 91 -1.10 1.32 -9.59
C PHE A 91 -2.19 2.08 -8.84
N PRO A 92 -3.41 2.17 -9.40
CA PRO A 92 -4.54 2.76 -8.70
C PRO A 92 -4.77 2.09 -7.34
N THR A 93 -4.91 2.87 -6.28
CA THR A 93 -5.09 2.38 -4.91
C THR A 93 -6.56 2.26 -4.49
N GLY A 94 -7.53 2.74 -5.29
CA GLY A 94 -8.96 2.63 -5.01
C GLY A 94 -9.83 2.95 -6.23
N GLU A 95 -11.15 2.93 -6.05
CA GLU A 95 -12.06 3.47 -7.06
C GLU A 95 -11.81 4.97 -7.18
N ASN A 96 -11.47 5.40 -8.39
CA ASN A 96 -11.33 6.81 -8.70
C ASN A 96 -12.63 7.53 -8.28
N LEU A 97 -12.57 8.39 -7.26
CA LEU A 97 -13.65 9.34 -6.97
C LEU A 97 -13.93 10.25 -8.18
N PHE A 98 -13.01 10.30 -9.16
CA PHE A 98 -13.21 10.88 -10.49
C PHE A 98 -12.55 10.00 -11.56
N GLY A 99 -13.32 9.19 -12.26
CA GLY A 99 -12.89 8.65 -13.55
C GLY A 99 -13.07 7.15 -13.69
N THR A 100 -14.13 6.78 -14.39
CA THR A 100 -14.30 5.51 -15.09
C THR A 100 -12.95 5.04 -15.65
N LYS A 101 -12.52 3.84 -15.26
CA LYS A 101 -11.33 3.18 -15.78
C LYS A 101 -11.47 3.03 -17.30
N LEU A 102 -10.75 3.84 -18.07
CA LEU A 102 -10.54 3.59 -19.50
C LEU A 102 -9.61 2.37 -19.61
N ASP A 103 -10.14 1.25 -20.08
CA ASP A 103 -9.35 0.05 -20.37
C ASP A 103 -8.63 0.25 -21.72
N LEU A 104 -7.52 0.99 -21.70
CA LEU A 104 -6.70 1.30 -22.89
C LEU A 104 -6.03 0.08 -23.54
N PHE A 105 -6.25 -1.13 -22.99
CA PHE A 105 -5.63 -2.38 -23.44
C PHE A 105 -6.67 -3.43 -23.85
N GLU A 106 -7.94 -3.06 -23.97
CA GLU A 106 -9.00 -3.94 -24.48
C GLU A 106 -8.60 -4.51 -25.86
N ASP A 107 -8.06 -3.67 -26.74
CA ASP A 107 -7.57 -4.03 -28.08
C ASP A 107 -6.37 -5.00 -28.11
N GLN A 108 -5.74 -5.28 -26.96
CA GLN A 108 -4.57 -6.14 -26.84
C GLN A 108 -4.89 -7.52 -26.23
N ARG A 109 -6.15 -7.78 -25.85
CA ARG A 109 -6.56 -9.12 -25.44
C ARG A 109 -6.77 -9.97 -26.71
N PRO A 110 -6.12 -11.13 -26.82
CA PRO A 110 -6.42 -12.03 -27.92
C PRO A 110 -7.87 -12.49 -27.79
N ASP A 111 -8.68 -12.18 -28.81
CA ASP A 111 -10.07 -12.63 -28.89
C ASP A 111 -10.12 -14.15 -28.75
N ALA A 112 -10.84 -14.63 -27.74
CA ALA A 112 -11.17 -16.03 -27.59
C ALA A 112 -12.25 -16.43 -28.62
N HIS A 113 -11.96 -16.25 -29.90
CA HIS A 113 -12.70 -16.84 -31.01
C HIS A 113 -11.72 -17.56 -31.93
N SER A 114 -11.36 -18.78 -31.53
CA SER A 114 -10.81 -19.79 -32.44
C SER A 114 -11.06 -21.17 -31.85
N THR A 115 -12.30 -21.62 -31.92
CA THR A 115 -12.60 -23.05 -32.11
C THR A 115 -13.90 -23.17 -32.90
N GLU A 116 -13.78 -23.01 -34.22
CA GLU A 116 -14.59 -23.81 -35.15
C GLU A 116 -13.88 -25.16 -35.32
N ALA A 117 -14.55 -26.22 -34.92
CA ALA A 117 -14.60 -27.52 -35.61
C ALA A 117 -15.73 -28.35 -34.99
#